data_AF-A0A817ZPW9-F1
#
_entry.id   AF-A0A817ZPW9-F1
#
_cell.length_a   1.000
_cell.length_b   1.000
_cell.length_c   1.000
_cell.angle_alpha   90.00
_cell.angle_beta   90.00
_cell.angle_gamma   90.00
#
_symmetry.space_group_name_H-M   'P 1'
#
loop_
_entity.id
_entity.type
_entity.pdbx_description
1 polymer ?
#
loop_
_entity_poly.entity_id
_entity_poly.type
_entity_poly.pdbx_seq_one_letter_code
_entity_poly.pdbx_strand_id
1 'polypeptide(L)'
;MIHIRENFMKVYDNSEFGIRVRMQKYLKLLKEAAQDIYDLFEEQNLKPEFYAFRWLTLLLSQEFNLPDVLRIWDSLFVDQENNFEFLFYICCAMVILQRNQLLTGSLAQNIKLLQNYPPDTDIHKILEKAAELKRIHGF
;
A
#
# COMPACT_ATOMS: atom_id res chain seq x y z
N MET A 1 12.39 -8.02 15.10
CA MET A 1 11.33 -9.02 15.41
C MET A 1 10.21 -8.50 16.32
N ILE A 2 10.48 -7.50 17.19
CA ILE A 2 9.52 -6.98 18.18
C ILE A 2 8.39 -6.13 17.54
N HIS A 3 8.69 -5.31 16.53
CA HIS A 3 7.73 -4.40 15.90
C HIS A 3 6.63 -5.06 15.05
N ILE A 4 6.86 -6.28 14.52
CA ILE A 4 5.82 -7.00 13.76
C ILE A 4 4.64 -7.34 14.68
N ARG A 5 4.91 -7.70 15.94
CA ARG A 5 3.87 -8.00 16.94
C ARG A 5 3.02 -6.78 17.30
N GLU A 6 3.62 -5.59 17.26
CA GLU A 6 2.95 -4.33 17.57
C GLU A 6 1.86 -3.99 16.54
N ASN A 7 2.03 -4.40 15.27
CA ASN A 7 1.00 -4.26 14.22
C ASN A 7 -0.29 -5.07 14.48
N PHE A 8 -0.25 -6.11 15.34
CA PHE A 8 -1.37 -7.04 15.54
C PHE A 8 -2.03 -6.95 16.92
N MET A 9 -1.46 -6.16 17.84
CA MET A 9 -2.01 -5.98 19.18
C MET A 9 -2.73 -4.63 19.26
N LYS A 10 -4.04 -4.66 19.45
CA LYS A 10 -4.95 -3.48 19.53
C LYS A 10 -4.48 -2.40 20.52
N VAL A 11 -3.70 -2.78 21.54
CA VAL A 11 -3.08 -1.89 22.54
C VAL A 11 -2.07 -0.92 21.90
N TYR A 12 -1.49 -1.28 20.75
CA TYR A 12 -0.49 -0.51 20.03
C TYR A 12 -1.02 0.12 18.74
N ASP A 13 -2.34 0.12 18.49
CA ASP A 13 -2.93 0.79 17.31
C ASP A 13 -2.53 2.28 17.22
N ASN A 14 -2.24 2.91 18.36
CA ASN A 14 -1.80 4.30 18.49
C ASN A 14 -0.29 4.45 18.76
N SER A 15 0.51 3.37 18.74
CA SER A 15 1.96 3.48 18.86
C SER A 15 2.56 4.04 17.55
N GLU A 16 3.79 4.52 17.60
CA GLU A 16 4.53 5.01 16.42
C GLU A 16 4.62 3.97 15.28
N PHE A 17 4.50 2.69 15.63
CA PHE A 17 4.48 1.56 14.70
C PHE A 17 3.09 0.98 14.45
N GLY A 18 2.06 1.53 15.11
CA GLY A 18 0.67 1.08 15.00
C GLY A 18 0.12 1.19 13.58
N ILE A 19 -0.82 0.31 13.25
CA ILE A 19 -1.39 0.23 11.90
C ILE A 19 -2.03 1.55 11.44
N ARG A 20 -2.59 2.35 12.37
CA ARG A 20 -3.16 3.67 12.06
C ARG A 20 -2.09 4.65 11.58
N VAL A 21 -0.97 4.74 12.31
CA VAL A 21 0.17 5.60 11.94
C VAL A 21 0.76 5.15 10.60
N ARG A 22 0.88 3.83 10.38
CA ARG A 22 1.33 3.29 9.09
C ARG A 22 0.40 3.63 7.92
N MET A 23 -0.91 3.51 8.11
CA MET A 23 -1.90 3.94 7.09
C MET A 23 -1.82 5.44 6.81
N GLN A 24 -1.62 6.28 7.83
CA GLN A 24 -1.41 7.71 7.66
C GLN A 24 -0.13 8.03 6.89
N LYS A 25 0.99 7.36 7.19
CA LYS A 25 2.24 7.47 6.43
C LYS A 25 2.03 7.09 4.95
N TYR A 26 1.33 5.98 4.70
CA TYR A 26 0.95 5.57 3.35
C TYR A 26 0.11 6.63 2.62
N LEU A 27 -0.95 7.16 3.25
CA LEU A 27 -1.78 8.20 2.64
C LEU A 27 -1.00 9.47 2.34
N LYS A 28 -0.08 9.86 3.24
CA LYS A 28 0.79 11.02 3.02
C LYS A 28 1.67 10.81 1.77
N LEU A 29 2.29 9.63 1.64
CA LEU A 29 3.07 9.29 0.45
C LEU A 29 2.21 9.26 -0.82
N LEU A 30 0.99 8.72 -0.75
CA LEU A 30 0.07 8.70 -1.88
C LEU A 30 -0.28 10.12 -2.34
N LYS A 31 -0.51 11.03 -1.39
CA LYS A 31 -0.77 12.45 -1.68
C LYS A 31 0.40 13.10 -2.41
N GLU A 32 1.63 12.86 -1.93
CA GLU A 32 2.84 13.41 -2.55
C GLU A 32 3.11 12.82 -3.95
N ALA A 33 2.81 11.54 -4.16
CA ALA A 33 3.07 10.83 -5.41
C ALA A 33 1.96 10.99 -6.47
N ALA A 34 0.70 11.14 -6.05
CA ALA A 34 -0.47 11.17 -6.92
C ALA A 34 -1.62 11.97 -6.28
N GLN A 35 -1.46 13.30 -6.26
CA GLN A 35 -2.40 14.24 -5.67
C GLN A 35 -3.84 14.08 -6.20
N ASP A 36 -4.02 13.84 -7.50
CA ASP A 36 -5.34 13.67 -8.12
C ASP A 36 -6.09 12.42 -7.62
N ILE A 37 -5.36 11.32 -7.36
CA ILE A 37 -5.95 10.11 -6.79
C ILE A 37 -6.27 10.31 -5.32
N TYR A 38 -5.40 11.01 -4.58
CA TYR A 38 -5.67 11.36 -3.20
C TYR A 38 -6.95 12.22 -3.09
N ASP A 39 -7.09 13.24 -3.94
CA ASP A 39 -8.27 14.11 -3.95
C ASP A 39 -9.54 13.34 -4.32
N LEU A 40 -9.46 12.41 -5.30
CA LEU A 40 -10.56 11.49 -5.61
C LEU A 40 -10.97 10.65 -4.40
N PHE A 41 -10.00 10.10 -3.67
CA PHE A 41 -10.30 9.27 -2.50
C PHE A 41 -10.97 10.08 -1.39
N GLU A 42 -10.54 11.33 -1.17
CA GLU A 42 -11.19 12.26 -0.23
C GLU A 42 -12.61 12.62 -0.68
N GLU A 43 -12.81 12.97 -1.97
CA GLU A 43 -14.13 13.30 -2.54
C GLU A 43 -15.11 12.12 -2.40
N GLN A 44 -14.65 10.90 -2.68
CA GLN A 44 -15.46 9.69 -2.56
C GLN A 44 -15.58 9.18 -1.10
N ASN A 45 -14.89 9.78 -0.14
CA ASN A 45 -14.76 9.28 1.24
C ASN A 45 -14.27 7.82 1.28
N LEU A 46 -13.36 7.48 0.36
CA LEU A 46 -12.73 6.16 0.22
C LEU A 46 -11.57 6.05 1.21
N LYS A 47 -11.88 5.50 2.39
CA LYS A 47 -10.92 5.38 3.48
C LYS A 47 -9.94 4.21 3.29
N PRO A 48 -8.66 4.35 3.67
CA PRO A 48 -7.66 3.29 3.55
C PRO A 48 -8.02 2.01 4.34
N GLU A 49 -8.84 2.12 5.38
CA GLU A 49 -9.31 0.98 6.18
C GLU A 49 -10.10 -0.03 5.33
N PHE A 50 -10.71 0.40 4.21
CA PHE A 50 -11.44 -0.49 3.33
C PHE A 50 -10.55 -1.39 2.47
N TYR A 51 -9.26 -1.07 2.30
CA TYR A 51 -8.36 -1.84 1.43
C TYR A 51 -6.94 -1.96 2.01
N ALA A 52 -6.29 -0.84 2.32
CA ALA A 52 -4.90 -0.78 2.74
C ALA A 52 -4.65 -1.42 4.12
N PHE A 53 -5.64 -1.47 5.01
CA PHE A 53 -5.47 -2.17 6.30
C PHE A 53 -4.99 -3.62 6.09
N ARG A 54 -5.65 -4.35 5.19
CA ARG A 54 -5.31 -5.74 4.85
C ARG A 54 -3.97 -5.82 4.12
N TRP A 55 -3.72 -4.92 3.18
CA TRP A 55 -2.44 -4.84 2.45
C TRP A 55 -1.25 -4.71 3.39
N LEU A 56 -1.36 -3.79 4.36
CA LEU A 56 -0.28 -3.47 5.29
C LEU A 56 -0.10 -4.53 6.38
N THR A 57 -1.20 -5.04 6.96
CA THR A 57 -1.12 -6.05 8.03
C THR A 57 -0.67 -7.41 7.53
N LEU A 58 -1.02 -7.76 6.28
CA LEU A 58 -0.70 -9.06 5.69
C LEU A 58 0.46 -9.00 4.70
N LEU A 59 1.17 -7.86 4.62
CA LEU A 59 2.31 -7.66 3.71
C LEU A 59 1.98 -8.13 2.28
N LEU A 60 0.78 -7.77 1.80
CA LEU A 60 0.22 -8.09 0.48
C LEU A 60 0.04 -9.59 0.16
N SER A 61 0.19 -10.50 1.14
CA SER A 61 0.10 -11.95 0.93
C SER A 61 -1.27 -12.46 0.46
N GLN A 62 -2.32 -11.64 0.54
CA GLN A 62 -3.65 -11.96 0.05
C GLN A 62 -4.01 -11.30 -1.29
N GLU A 63 -3.17 -10.42 -1.85
CA GLU A 63 -3.43 -9.78 -3.15
C GLU A 63 -2.85 -10.59 -4.32
N PHE A 64 -1.79 -11.35 -4.06
CA PHE A 64 -0.99 -11.99 -5.10
C PHE A 64 -0.82 -13.48 -4.83
N ASN A 65 -0.48 -14.23 -5.87
CA ASN A 65 -0.10 -15.63 -5.73
C ASN A 65 1.22 -15.76 -4.94
N LEU A 66 1.48 -16.95 -4.38
CA LEU A 66 2.67 -17.17 -3.55
C LEU A 66 4.00 -16.77 -4.23
N PRO A 67 4.27 -17.15 -5.50
CA PRO A 67 5.47 -16.69 -6.20
C PRO A 67 5.68 -15.16 -6.19
N ASP A 68 4.63 -14.39 -6.47
CA ASP A 68 4.70 -12.93 -6.52
C ASP A 68 4.82 -12.32 -5.12
N VAL A 69 4.15 -12.91 -4.12
CA VAL A 69 4.33 -12.55 -2.71
C VAL A 69 5.78 -12.73 -2.27
N LEU A 70 6.41 -13.85 -2.63
CA LEU A 70 7.82 -14.10 -2.29
C LEU A 70 8.74 -13.06 -2.91
N ARG A 71 8.50 -12.62 -4.16
CA ARG A 71 9.27 -11.55 -4.82
C ARG A 71 9.10 -10.20 -4.14
N ILE A 72 7.87 -9.86 -3.72
CA ILE A 72 7.61 -8.67 -2.91
C ILE A 72 8.42 -8.76 -1.62
N TRP A 73 8.39 -9.92 -0.96
CA TRP A 73 9.04 -10.13 0.31
C TRP A 73 10.57 -10.08 0.21
N ASP A 74 11.17 -10.59 -0.87
CA ASP A 74 12.60 -10.41 -1.15
C ASP A 74 12.98 -8.92 -1.15
N SER A 75 12.13 -8.07 -1.72
CA SER A 75 12.37 -6.61 -1.76
C SER A 75 12.08 -5.93 -0.41
N LEU A 76 11.05 -6.39 0.32
CA LEU A 76 10.67 -5.84 1.62
C LEU A 76 11.68 -6.16 2.73
N PHE A 77 12.23 -7.38 2.75
CA PHE A 77 13.15 -7.80 3.81
C PHE A 77 14.53 -7.16 3.70
N VAL A 78 14.92 -6.68 2.51
CA VAL A 78 16.10 -5.80 2.36
C VAL A 78 15.92 -4.48 3.14
N ASP A 79 14.67 -4.00 3.29
CA ASP A 79 14.30 -2.76 3.98
C ASP A 79 13.80 -2.99 5.42
N GLN A 80 14.07 -4.17 6.01
CA GLN A 80 13.52 -4.54 7.31
C GLN A 80 13.93 -3.58 8.44
N GLU A 81 15.12 -2.99 8.36
CA GLU A 81 15.63 -2.02 9.34
C GLU A 81 14.81 -0.72 9.36
N ASN A 82 14.17 -0.37 8.24
CA ASN A 82 13.28 0.78 8.11
C ASN A 82 11.82 0.41 8.35
N ASN A 83 11.55 -0.62 9.15
CA ASN A 83 10.19 -1.07 9.49
C ASN A 83 9.27 -1.30 8.27
N PHE A 84 9.83 -1.85 7.18
CA PHE A 84 9.10 -2.09 5.94
C PHE A 84 8.48 -0.83 5.33
N GLU A 85 9.17 0.31 5.39
CA GLU A 85 8.69 1.54 4.74
C GLU A 85 8.60 1.37 3.21
N PHE A 86 9.40 0.48 2.61
CA PHE A 86 9.26 0.14 1.20
C PHE A 86 7.86 -0.37 0.83
N LEU A 87 7.13 -0.97 1.77
CA LEU A 87 5.75 -1.41 1.56
C LEU A 87 4.82 -0.26 1.16
N PHE A 88 5.03 0.94 1.69
CA PHE A 88 4.19 2.10 1.35
C PHE A 88 4.35 2.50 -0.10
N TYR A 89 5.56 2.41 -0.63
CA TYR A 89 5.85 2.66 -2.05
C TYR A 89 5.22 1.60 -2.95
N ILE A 90 5.24 0.33 -2.53
CA ILE A 90 4.55 -0.76 -3.26
C ILE A 90 3.03 -0.52 -3.28
N CYS A 91 2.43 -0.18 -2.14
CA CYS A 91 1.00 0.14 -2.09
C CYS A 91 0.63 1.37 -2.95
N CYS A 92 1.45 2.42 -2.96
CA CYS A 92 1.24 3.58 -3.84
C CYS A 92 1.37 3.19 -5.32
N ALA A 93 2.39 2.38 -5.67
CA ALA A 93 2.57 1.88 -7.03
C ALA A 93 1.36 1.08 -7.50
N MET A 94 0.82 0.20 -6.65
CA MET A 94 -0.41 -0.55 -6.96
C MET A 94 -1.58 0.37 -7.30
N VAL A 95 -1.79 1.43 -6.51
CA VAL A 95 -2.87 2.41 -6.75
C VAL A 95 -2.62 3.19 -8.05
N ILE A 96 -1.40 3.70 -8.25
CA ILE A 96 -1.05 4.51 -9.43
C ILE A 96 -1.16 3.72 -10.73
N LEU A 97 -0.82 2.42 -10.72
CA LEU A 97 -0.98 1.57 -11.90
C LEU A 97 -2.45 1.36 -12.29
N GLN A 98 -3.38 1.52 -11.35
CA GLN A 98 -4.82 1.45 -11.60
C GLN A 98 -5.48 2.84 -11.77
N ARG A 99 -4.68 3.92 -11.87
CA ARG A 99 -5.14 5.31 -11.93
C ARG A 99 -6.28 5.54 -12.94
N ASN A 100 -6.12 5.03 -14.16
CA ASN A 100 -7.13 5.24 -15.22
C ASN A 100 -8.50 4.64 -14.84
N GLN A 101 -8.51 3.47 -14.20
CA GLN A 101 -9.75 2.85 -13.75
C GLN A 101 -10.33 3.61 -12.56
N LEU A 102 -9.49 3.98 -11.59
CA LEU A 102 -9.90 4.69 -10.38
C LEU A 102 -10.56 6.04 -10.70
N LEU A 103 -9.95 6.85 -11.58
CA LEU A 103 -10.47 8.17 -11.95
C LEU A 103 -11.84 8.12 -12.66
N THR A 104 -12.20 6.99 -13.26
CA THR A 104 -13.48 6.80 -13.96
C THR A 104 -14.51 6.03 -13.13
N GLY A 105 -14.07 5.43 -12.01
CA GLY A 105 -14.88 4.54 -11.19
C GLY A 105 -15.64 5.28 -10.08
N SER A 106 -16.83 4.77 -9.75
CA SER A 106 -17.56 5.13 -8.53
C SER A 106 -16.88 4.56 -7.29
N LEU A 107 -17.22 5.07 -6.10
CA LEU A 107 -16.73 4.56 -4.81
C LEU A 107 -16.82 3.03 -4.70
N ALA A 108 -17.97 2.44 -5.05
CA ALA A 108 -18.17 0.99 -4.96
C ALA A 108 -17.27 0.21 -5.93
N GLN A 109 -17.08 0.73 -7.15
CA GLN A 109 -16.16 0.13 -8.13
C GLN A 109 -14.71 0.23 -7.66
N ASN A 110 -14.30 1.37 -7.12
CA ASN A 110 -12.95 1.63 -6.65
C ASN A 110 -12.61 0.77 -5.42
N ILE A 111 -13.52 0.67 -4.44
CA ILE A 111 -13.35 -0.26 -3.30
C ILE A 111 -13.21 -1.70 -3.82
N LYS A 112 -14.09 -2.13 -4.74
CA LYS A 112 -14.04 -3.49 -5.28
C LYS A 112 -12.71 -3.76 -6.01
N LEU A 113 -12.23 -2.81 -6.81
CA LEU A 113 -10.96 -2.89 -7.53
C LEU A 113 -9.78 -3.01 -6.57
N LEU A 114 -9.73 -2.18 -5.52
CA LEU A 114 -8.65 -2.21 -4.54
C LEU A 114 -8.70 -3.44 -3.63
N GLN A 115 -9.89 -3.96 -3.32
CA GLN A 115 -10.05 -5.19 -2.53
C GLN A 115 -9.77 -6.46 -3.35
N ASN A 116 -9.95 -6.41 -4.67
CA ASN A 116 -9.72 -7.53 -5.59
C ASN A 116 -8.76 -7.08 -6.68
N TYR A 117 -7.51 -6.83 -6.29
CA TYR A 117 -6.51 -6.28 -7.20
C TYR A 117 -6.33 -7.20 -8.42
N PRO A 118 -6.17 -6.67 -9.65
CA PRO A 118 -6.12 -7.51 -10.84
C PRO A 118 -4.97 -8.52 -10.78
N PRO A 119 -5.25 -9.84 -10.78
CA PRO A 119 -4.24 -10.89 -10.54
C PRO A 119 -3.26 -11.06 -11.70
N ASP A 120 -3.58 -10.50 -12.86
CA ASP A 120 -2.76 -10.46 -14.07
C ASP A 120 -1.79 -9.27 -14.10
N THR A 121 -1.81 -8.40 -13.07
CA THR A 121 -0.85 -7.30 -12.97
C THR A 121 0.56 -7.85 -12.78
N ASP A 122 1.47 -7.49 -13.70
CA ASP A 122 2.87 -7.88 -13.63
C ASP A 122 3.56 -7.29 -12.39
N ILE A 123 4.01 -8.18 -11.49
CA ILE A 123 4.66 -7.77 -10.24
C ILE A 123 5.93 -6.95 -10.48
N HIS A 124 6.65 -7.21 -11.58
CA HIS A 124 7.86 -6.45 -11.89
C HIS A 124 7.54 -4.98 -12.15
N LYS A 125 6.40 -4.68 -12.80
CA LYS A 125 5.95 -3.29 -13.01
C LYS A 125 5.60 -2.60 -11.70
N ILE A 126 4.99 -3.32 -10.76
CA ILE A 126 4.68 -2.79 -9.42
C ILE A 126 5.98 -2.45 -8.70
N LEU A 127 6.94 -3.38 -8.65
CA LEU A 127 8.21 -3.19 -7.94
C LEU A 127 9.09 -2.10 -8.60
N GLU A 128 9.12 -2.03 -9.93
CA GLU A 128 9.82 -0.98 -10.67
C GLU A 128 9.22 0.40 -10.35
N LYS A 129 7.88 0.51 -10.39
CA LYS A 129 7.20 1.76 -10.03
C LYS A 129 7.43 2.14 -8.57
N ALA A 130 7.41 1.17 -7.66
CA ALA A 130 7.71 1.41 -6.24
C ALA A 130 9.15 1.92 -6.04
N ALA A 131 10.13 1.35 -6.75
CA ALA A 131 11.51 1.80 -6.70
C ALA A 131 11.69 3.20 -7.31
N GLU A 132 10.96 3.54 -8.37
CA GLU A 132 10.89 4.90 -8.90
C GLU A 132 10.36 5.88 -7.84
N LEU A 133 9.23 5.57 -7.21
CA LEU A 133 8.65 6.41 -6.16
C LEU A 133 9.60 6.57 -4.98
N LYS A 134 10.29 5.50 -4.54
CA LYS A 134 11.30 5.58 -3.47
C LYS A 134 12.47 6.48 -3.83
N ARG A 135 12.89 6.54 -5.10
CA ARG A 135 13.96 7.47 -5.52
C ARG A 135 13.52 8.94 -5.52
N ILE A 136 12.25 9.20 -5.81
CA ILE A 136 11.71 10.57 -5.91
C ILE A 136 11.32 11.12 -4.53
N HIS A 137 10.70 10.28 -3.71
CA HIS A 137 10.08 10.68 -2.43
C HIS A 137 10.78 10.08 -1.19
N GLY A 138 11.82 9.27 -1.38
CA GLY A 138 12.64 8.75 -0.28
C GLY A 138 13.50 9.85 0.32
N PHE A 139 13.49 9.94 1.64
CA PHE A 139 14.41 10.76 2.44
C PHE A 139 15.63 9.92 2.86
#